data_AF-A0A538L2U1-F1
#
_entry.id   AF-A0A538L2U1-F1
#
_cell.length_a   1.000
_cell.length_b   1.000
_cell.length_c   1.000
_cell.angle_alpha   90.00
_cell.angle_beta   90.00
_cell.angle_gamma   90.00
#
_symmetry.space_group_name_H-M   'P 1'
#
loop_
_entity.id
_entity.type
_entity.pdbx_description
1 polymer ?
#
loop_
_entity_poly.entity_id
_entity_poly.type
_entity_poly.pdbx_seq_one_letter_code
_entity_poly.pdbx_strand_id
1 'polypeptide(L)' 'MIRTLGDPRRHVNDEIGHIRGLVLIRKMLAERGATQAELEECDAVIARCRRQLGELAVRAGAYAA' A
#
# COMPACT_ATOMS: atom_id res chain seq x y z
N MET A 1 -4.10 -10.57 19.98
CA MET A 1 -2.73 -10.14 19.63
C MET A 1 -2.65 -8.63 19.77
N ILE A 2 -1.94 -8.16 20.80
CA ILE A 2 -1.68 -6.73 20.99
C ILE A 2 -0.70 -6.33 19.89
N ARG A 3 -1.18 -5.64 18.84
CA ARG A 3 -0.30 -4.91 17.93
C ARG A 3 0.34 -3.83 18.78
N THR A 4 1.59 -4.03 19.17
CA THR A 4 2.47 -2.96 19.63
C THR A 4 2.23 -1.75 18.74
N LEU A 5 1.85 -0.62 19.33
CA LEU A 5 1.73 0.67 18.65
C LEU A 5 3.14 1.06 18.19
N GLY A 6 3.61 0.43 17.12
CA GLY A 6 4.87 0.78 16.47
C GLY A 6 4.82 2.23 16.01
N ASP A 7 6.00 2.85 15.92
CA ASP A 7 6.17 4.21 15.43
C ASP A 7 5.26 4.45 14.21
N PRO A 8 4.29 5.37 14.29
CA PRO A 8 3.38 5.68 13.18
C PRO A 8 4.12 5.99 11.87
N ARG A 9 5.32 6.57 11.93
CA ARG A 9 6.16 6.83 10.74
C ARG A 9 6.69 5.55 10.12
N ARG A 10 7.04 4.56 10.94
CA ARG A 10 7.45 3.24 10.46
C ARG A 10 6.31 2.55 9.72
N HIS A 11 5.09 2.59 10.25
CA HIS A 11 3.94 1.99 9.57
C HIS A 11 3.63 2.68 8.23
N VAL A 12 3.79 4.00 8.15
CA VAL A 12 3.66 4.75 6.88
C VAL A 12 4.72 4.29 5.87
N ASN A 13 5.98 4.17 6.29
CA ASN A 13 7.08 3.73 5.42
C ASN A 13 6.91 2.28 4.95
N ASP A 14 6.48 1.38 5.84
CA ASP A 14 6.21 -0.02 5.51
C ASP A 14 5.10 -0.12 4.45
N GLU A 15 4.02 0.66 4.61
CA GLU A 15 2.91 0.70 3.64
C GLU A 15 3.33 1.29 2.29
N ILE A 16 4.19 2.32 2.27
CA ILE A 16 4.80 2.84 1.02
C ILE A 16 5.63 1.75 0.33
N GLY A 17 6.44 1.02 1.08
CA GLY A 17 7.21 -0.10 0.57
C GLY A 17 6.33 -1.18 -0.05
N HIS A 18 5.23 -1.53 0.63
CA HIS A 18 4.25 -2.49 0.16
C HIS A 18 3.60 -2.06 -1.17
N ILE A 19 3.13 -0.81 -1.26
CA ILE A 19 2.54 -0.25 -2.48
C ILE A 19 3.53 -0.27 -3.64
N ARG A 20 4.80 0.08 -3.40
CA ARG A 20 5.85 0.02 -4.44
C ARG A 20 6.05 -1.41 -4.95
N GLY A 21 6.04 -2.40 -4.05
CA GLY A 21 6.08 -3.81 -4.41
C GLY A 21 4.90 -4.22 -5.30
N LEU A 22 3.68 -3.83 -4.94
CA LEU A 22 2.47 -4.12 -5.73
C LEU A 22 2.52 -3.47 -7.13
N VAL A 23 2.99 -2.22 -7.23
CA VAL A 23 3.15 -1.54 -8.52
C VAL A 23 4.18 -2.27 -9.40
N LEU A 24 5.27 -2.78 -8.82
CA LEU A 24 6.24 -3.60 -9.55
C LEU A 24 5.60 -4.90 -10.06
N ILE A 25 4.89 -5.62 -9.18
CA ILE A 25 4.19 -6.86 -9.55
C ILE A 25 3.20 -6.60 -10.69
N ARG A 26 2.39 -5.54 -10.61
CA ARG A 26 1.44 -5.15 -11.66
C ARG A 26 2.13 -4.89 -13.01
N LYS A 27 3.32 -4.26 -13.01
CA LYS A 27 4.12 -4.10 -14.23
C LYS A 27 4.61 -5.44 -14.77
N MET A 28 5.14 -6.31 -13.92
CA MET A 28 5.62 -7.64 -14.33
C MET A 28 4.48 -8.51 -14.87
N LEU A 29 3.27 -8.40 -14.32
CA LEU A 29 2.09 -9.08 -14.84
C LEU A 29 1.72 -8.58 -16.24
N ALA A 30 1.71 -7.26 -16.44
CA ALA A 30 1.46 -6.68 -17.76
C ALA A 30 2.51 -7.12 -18.80
N GLU A 31 3.79 -7.13 -18.43
CA GLU A 31 4.89 -7.60 -19.28
C GLU A 31 4.77 -9.09 -19.64
N ARG A 32 4.14 -9.89 -18.77
CA ARG A 32 3.88 -11.32 -19.00
C ARG A 32 2.58 -11.60 -19.75
N GLY A 33 1.85 -10.56 -20.15
CA GLY A 33 0.59 -10.69 -20.89
C GLY A 33 -0.60 -11.05 -20.02
N ALA A 34 -0.59 -10.67 -18.73
CA ALA A 34 -1.78 -10.77 -17.89
C ALA A 34 -2.97 -10.07 -18.53
N THR A 35 -4.16 -10.63 -18.32
CA THR A 35 -5.40 -10.09 -18.86
C THR A 35 -5.73 -8.75 -18.20
N GLN A 36 -6.54 -7.95 -18.90
CA GLN A 36 -7.01 -6.67 -18.38
C GLN A 36 -7.73 -6.84 -17.03
N ALA A 37 -8.51 -7.91 -16.86
CA ALA A 37 -9.21 -8.20 -15.61
C ALA A 37 -8.24 -8.45 -14.43
N GLU A 38 -7.16 -9.19 -14.65
CA GLU A 38 -6.13 -9.45 -13.62
C GLU A 38 -5.37 -8.18 -13.24
N LEU A 39 -5.11 -7.30 -14.22
CA LEU A 39 -4.48 -6.01 -13.97
C LEU A 39 -5.42 -5.07 -13.20
N GLU A 40 -6.72 -5.10 -13.49
CA GLU A 40 -7.74 -4.34 -12.77
C GLU A 40 -7.90 -4.80 -11.31
N GLU A 41 -7.81 -6.11 -11.06
CA GLU A 41 -7.78 -6.65 -9.70
C GLU A 41 -6.56 -6.15 -8.94
N CYS A 42 -5.37 -6.17 -9.56
CA CYS A 42 -4.16 -5.61 -8.98
C CYS A 42 -4.31 -4.10 -8.70
N ASP A 43 -4.90 -3.35 -9.63
CA ASP A 43 -5.15 -1.92 -9.47
C ASP A 43 -6.13 -1.63 -8.33
N ALA A 44 -7.15 -2.46 -8.14
CA ALA A 44 -8.08 -2.36 -7.04
C ALA A 44 -7.39 -2.58 -5.67
N VAL A 45 -6.47 -3.55 -5.59
CA VAL A 45 -5.66 -3.77 -4.38
C VAL A 45 -4.74 -2.58 -4.11
N ILE A 46 -4.03 -2.08 -5.12
CA ILE A 46 -3.17 -0.89 -4.99
C ILE A 46 -3.97 0.32 -4.52
N ALA A 47 -5.16 0.55 -5.08
CA ALA A 47 -6.05 1.63 -4.68
C ALA A 47 -6.48 1.52 -3.22
N ARG A 48 -6.78 0.30 -2.74
CA ARG A 48 -7.10 0.05 -1.34
C ARG A 48 -5.91 0.37 -0.42
N CYS A 49 -4.71 -0.10 -0.74
CA CYS A 49 -3.51 0.18 0.05
C CYS A 49 -3.20 1.69 0.09
N ARG A 50 -3.37 2.40 -1.03
CA ARG A 50 -3.21 3.87 -1.05
C ARG A 50 -4.18 4.59 -0.10
N ARG A 51 -5.43 4.14 0.00
CA ARG A 51 -6.38 4.69 0.99
C ARG A 51 -5.92 4.42 2.41
N GLN A 52 -5.46 3.20 2.69
CA GLN A 52 -4.93 2.83 4.01
C GLN A 52 -3.69 3.65 4.38
N LEU A 53 -2.79 3.90 3.43
CA LEU A 53 -1.65 4.80 3.61
C LEU A 53 -2.09 6.21 4.00
N GLY A 54 -3.12 6.75 3.33
CA GLY A 54 -3.69 8.05 3.66
C GLY A 54 -4.19 8.10 5.11
N GLU A 55 -4.92 7.09 5.55
CA GLU A 55 -5.39 6.98 6.94
C GLU A 55 -4.22 6.88 7.95
N LEU A 56 -3.19 6.10 7.63
CA LEU A 56 -1.99 5.98 8.45
C LEU A 56 -1.21 7.29 8.54
N ALA A 57 -1.07 8.01 7.42
CA ALA A 57 -0.38 9.29 7.37
C ALA A 57 -1.11 10.37 8.17
N VAL A 58 -2.45 10.43 8.07
CA VAL A 58 -3.28 11.34 8.89
C VAL A 58 -3.07 11.04 10.37
N ARG A 59 -3.12 9.76 10.78
CA ARG A 59 -2.86 9.37 12.17
C ARG A 59 -1.46 9.75 12.61
N ALA A 60 -0.43 9.44 11.81
CA ALA A 60 0.95 9.76 12.14
C ALA A 60 1.18 11.28 12.28
N GLY A 61 0.52 12.10 11.46
CA GLY A 61 0.53 13.55 11.57
C GLY A 61 -0.20 14.06 12.81
N ALA A 62 -1.32 13.44 13.19
CA ALA A 62 -2.08 13.78 14.39
C ALA A 62 -1.32 13.48 15.71
N TYR A 63 -0.41 12.50 15.71
CA TYR A 63 0.47 12.22 16.85
C TYR A 63 1.75 13.08 16.88
N ALA A 64 1.97 13.94 15.87
CA ALA A 64 3.12 14.83 15.77
C ALA A 64 2.78 16.31 16.07
N ALA A 65 1.50 16.62 16.27
CA ALA A 65 0.98 17.93 16.68
C ALA A 65 0.67 17.95 18.18
#